data_AF-A0A9D6RKN2-F1
#
_entry.id   AF-A0A9D6RKN2-F1
#
_cell.length_a   1.000
_cell.length_b   1.000
_cell.length_c   1.000
_cell.angle_alpha   90.00
_cell.angle_beta   90.00
_cell.angle_gamma   90.00
#
_symmetry.space_group_name_H-M   'P 1'
#
loop_
_entity.id
_entity.type
_entity.pdbx_description
1 polymer ?
#
loop_
_entity_poly.entity_id
_entity_poly.type
_entity_poly.pdbx_seq_one_letter_code
_entity_poly.pdbx_strand_id
1 'polypeptide(L)'
;MRQFMLAVVMLGLAASCPCPLPARESPNTRAVVLIDSRLHSRLEQELQAYVAAASQRRRFDIQVLPVPGLDDLAPPEVRARLRALRKACPRLEGVVLVGNVRLPSFFMPRPDQPSTRLWPRYYEDLDMVCERRLAPGTKIRGYANGDPAARWPFVIGNDVVTPEHDFDYAAQGPSFGPELWVAFLPVGLDDLRADSYDAWAAQLRPFLRKTLNFYREPSAYRRSLYLVSNDLTDVSQLGPVWSSVGPRNIDYYAIREGKKPRYVRAGMEQFRTLNDFLAYARGLPWMGEGWQDPSVFLKHMNAPARSVVWWNVHSHPSGSIISSQQARTAVPAGKGGLVGLVTGCAVAAYRPPGCATYVDVDTPPASNFLISVVYGPSAFVAASGCPFARVSDDCYEALLAELFSAGYLGQGHRKQLLAQDRAAGDWQAFRGNHEMLIGDPFVDASRTGTPGLRRPRQGDTGRKGEGVPRS
;
A
#
# COMPACT_ATOMS: atom_id res chain seq x y z
N MET A 1 -8.12 -68.82 -18.25
CA MET A 1 -8.00 -67.36 -18.27
C MET A 1 -8.36 -66.83 -16.90
N ARG A 2 -7.36 -66.50 -16.07
CA ARG A 2 -7.53 -66.05 -14.68
C ARG A 2 -7.69 -64.53 -14.64
N GLN A 3 -8.75 -64.05 -14.02
CA GLN A 3 -9.03 -62.63 -13.80
C GLN A 3 -8.06 -62.06 -12.76
N PHE A 4 -7.40 -60.97 -13.14
CA PHE A 4 -6.65 -60.07 -12.26
C PHE A 4 -7.65 -59.21 -11.48
N MET A 5 -7.64 -59.30 -10.15
CA MET A 5 -8.29 -58.30 -9.29
C MET A 5 -7.23 -57.29 -8.84
N LEU A 6 -7.43 -56.04 -9.25
CA LEU A 6 -6.63 -54.87 -8.98
C LEU A 6 -6.77 -54.49 -7.49
N ALA A 7 -5.66 -54.46 -6.76
CA ALA A 7 -5.60 -53.86 -5.44
C ALA A 7 -5.63 -52.33 -5.59
N VAL A 8 -6.72 -51.71 -5.14
CA VAL A 8 -6.84 -50.25 -5.01
C VAL A 8 -6.00 -49.81 -3.82
N VAL A 9 -4.85 -49.21 -4.10
CA VAL A 9 -4.05 -48.48 -3.12
C VAL A 9 -4.76 -47.14 -2.86
N MET A 10 -5.51 -47.08 -1.77
CA MET A 10 -5.97 -45.82 -1.17
C MET A 10 -4.77 -45.11 -0.55
N LEU A 11 -4.16 -44.20 -1.30
CA LEU A 11 -3.23 -43.22 -0.76
C LEU A 11 -4.03 -42.23 0.09
N GLY A 12 -3.89 -42.39 1.41
CA GLY A 12 -4.47 -41.48 2.40
C GLY A 12 -3.96 -40.07 2.19
N LEU A 13 -4.91 -39.13 2.09
CA LEU A 13 -4.70 -37.70 2.27
C LEU A 13 -3.97 -37.48 3.60
N ALA A 14 -2.70 -37.08 3.53
CA ALA A 14 -2.00 -36.53 4.67
C ALA A 14 -2.73 -35.23 5.05
N ALA A 15 -3.52 -35.29 6.13
CA ALA A 15 -4.04 -34.12 6.79
C ALA A 15 -2.86 -33.22 7.17
N SER A 16 -2.83 -32.03 6.59
CA SER A 16 -1.92 -30.96 6.97
C SER A 16 -2.11 -30.67 8.45
N CYS A 17 -1.10 -31.00 9.27
CA CYS A 17 -1.08 -30.65 10.68
C CYS A 17 -1.29 -29.14 10.82
N PRO A 18 -2.30 -28.67 11.57
CA PRO A 18 -2.36 -27.27 11.95
C PRO A 18 -1.11 -27.00 12.79
N CYS A 19 -0.19 -26.19 12.25
CA CYS A 19 0.89 -25.62 13.03
C CYS A 19 0.24 -24.95 14.26
N PRO A 20 0.51 -25.41 15.50
CA PRO A 20 -0.11 -24.81 16.65
C PRO A 20 0.35 -23.36 16.72
N LEU A 21 -0.59 -22.43 16.58
CA LEU A 21 -0.36 -21.02 16.90
C LEU A 21 0.29 -20.98 18.29
N PRO A 22 1.40 -20.24 18.48
CA PRO A 22 2.11 -20.24 19.74
C PRO A 22 1.16 -19.91 20.91
N ALA A 23 1.31 -20.67 21.99
CA ALA A 23 0.47 -20.57 23.16
C ALA A 23 0.63 -19.18 23.81
N ARG A 24 -0.53 -18.54 24.05
CA ARG A 24 -0.75 -17.20 24.66
C ARG A 24 -0.37 -16.02 23.78
N GLU A 25 -1.25 -15.70 22.84
CA GLU A 25 -1.35 -14.34 22.33
C GLU A 25 -1.75 -13.40 23.48
N SER A 26 -1.02 -12.29 23.62
CA SER A 26 -1.41 -11.24 24.55
C SER A 26 -2.80 -10.70 24.15
N PRO A 27 -3.71 -10.45 25.11
CA PRO A 27 -5.00 -9.85 24.81
C PRO A 27 -4.90 -8.44 24.19
N ASN A 28 -3.69 -7.86 24.15
CA ASN A 28 -3.40 -6.56 23.56
C ASN A 28 -2.71 -6.65 22.18
N THR A 29 -2.56 -7.84 21.58
CA THR A 29 -2.04 -7.97 20.23
C THR A 29 -3.02 -7.38 19.21
N ARG A 30 -2.53 -6.45 18.40
CA ARG A 30 -3.29 -5.82 17.31
C ARG A 30 -2.62 -5.98 15.96
N ALA A 31 -1.35 -6.41 15.90
CA ALA A 31 -0.71 -6.73 14.63
C ALA A 31 0.26 -7.90 14.75
N VAL A 32 0.54 -8.52 13.61
CA VAL A 32 1.46 -9.66 13.49
C VAL A 32 2.42 -9.42 12.34
N VAL A 33 3.69 -9.77 12.52
CA VAL A 33 4.70 -9.88 11.47
C VAL A 33 4.86 -11.36 11.14
N LEU A 34 4.48 -11.77 9.93
CA LEU A 34 4.71 -13.12 9.42
C LEU A 34 5.98 -13.12 8.59
N ILE A 35 6.87 -14.07 8.88
CA ILE A 35 8.17 -14.20 8.24
C ILE A 35 8.54 -15.68 8.14
N ASP A 36 9.19 -16.10 7.05
CA ASP A 36 9.70 -17.46 6.95
C ASP A 36 10.77 -17.71 8.03
N SER A 37 10.73 -18.86 8.71
CA SER A 37 11.69 -19.20 9.76
C SER A 37 13.16 -19.15 9.28
N ARG A 38 13.41 -19.48 8.01
CA ARG A 38 14.73 -19.38 7.38
C ARG A 38 15.19 -17.93 7.34
N LEU A 39 14.34 -16.99 6.91
CA LEU A 39 14.66 -15.56 6.89
C LEU A 39 14.75 -14.97 8.31
N HIS A 40 13.84 -15.35 9.20
CA HIS A 40 13.79 -14.87 10.58
C HIS A 40 15.12 -15.09 11.30
N SER A 41 15.70 -16.30 11.20
CA SER A 41 16.99 -16.61 11.84
C SER A 41 18.17 -15.74 11.37
N ARG A 42 18.06 -15.02 10.25
CA ARG A 42 19.07 -14.06 9.77
C ARG A 42 18.83 -12.62 10.22
N LEU A 43 17.64 -12.31 10.73
CA LEU A 43 17.14 -10.95 11.00
C LEU A 43 16.56 -10.78 12.40
N GLU A 44 16.50 -11.84 13.21
CA GLU A 44 15.78 -11.88 14.49
C GLU A 44 16.08 -10.66 15.36
N GLN A 45 17.36 -10.34 15.56
CA GLN A 45 17.77 -9.22 16.41
C GLN A 45 17.25 -7.88 15.89
N GLU A 46 17.49 -7.54 14.61
CA GLU A 46 17.01 -6.28 14.03
C GLU A 46 15.49 -6.20 13.96
N LEU A 47 14.82 -7.31 13.64
CA LEU A 47 13.37 -7.37 13.52
C LEU A 47 12.68 -7.21 14.89
N GLN A 48 13.17 -7.89 15.92
CA GLN A 48 12.66 -7.75 17.29
C GLN A 48 12.87 -6.33 17.82
N ALA A 49 14.03 -5.72 17.57
CA ALA A 49 14.30 -4.34 17.98
C ALA A 49 13.32 -3.34 17.32
N TYR A 50 13.09 -3.49 16.02
CA TYR A 50 12.09 -2.70 15.29
C TYR A 50 10.68 -2.90 15.85
N VAL A 51 10.24 -4.15 16.01
CA VAL A 51 8.89 -4.49 16.48
C VAL A 51 8.64 -4.01 17.91
N ALA A 52 9.65 -4.10 18.79
CA ALA A 52 9.57 -3.57 20.14
C ALA A 52 9.39 -2.04 20.13
N ALA A 53 10.16 -1.32 19.31
CA ALA A 53 10.06 0.13 19.19
C ALA A 53 8.69 0.57 18.61
N ALA A 54 8.21 -0.12 17.58
CA ALA A 54 6.89 0.11 17.01
C ALA A 54 5.76 -0.17 18.04
N SER A 55 5.84 -1.29 18.77
CA SER A 55 4.88 -1.66 19.81
C SER A 55 4.82 -0.60 20.92
N GLN A 56 5.99 -0.16 21.40
CA GLN A 56 6.10 0.91 22.40
C GLN A 56 5.48 2.21 21.90
N ARG A 57 5.76 2.60 20.65
CA ARG A 57 5.21 3.82 20.04
C ARG A 57 3.68 3.74 19.95
N ARG A 58 3.14 2.59 19.57
CA ARG A 58 1.71 2.37 19.33
C ARG A 58 0.90 2.00 20.58
N ARG A 59 1.56 1.58 21.66
CA ARG A 59 0.94 1.11 22.92
C ARG A 59 0.02 -0.10 22.72
N PHE A 60 0.35 -0.94 21.75
CA PHE A 60 -0.26 -2.25 21.57
C PHE A 60 0.82 -3.25 21.17
N ASP A 61 0.52 -4.54 21.33
CA ASP A 61 1.51 -5.57 21.07
C ASP A 61 1.52 -5.94 19.59
N ILE A 62 2.72 -5.99 19.02
CA ILE A 62 3.00 -6.50 17.68
C ILE A 62 3.79 -7.79 17.87
N GLN A 63 3.28 -8.92 17.39
CA GLN A 63 3.97 -10.21 17.50
C GLN A 63 4.77 -10.52 16.25
N VAL A 64 5.96 -11.12 16.40
CA VAL A 64 6.69 -11.75 15.29
C VAL A 64 6.41 -13.23 15.32
N LEU A 65 5.89 -13.78 14.23
CA LEU A 65 5.58 -15.21 14.09
C LEU A 65 6.40 -15.79 12.92
N PRO A 66 7.52 -16.47 13.23
CA PRO A 66 8.25 -17.28 12.26
C PRO A 66 7.39 -18.47 11.83
N VAL A 67 7.18 -18.63 10.52
CA VAL A 67 6.39 -19.72 9.94
C VAL A 67 7.30 -20.56 9.04
N PRO A 68 7.51 -21.85 9.34
CA PRO A 68 8.31 -22.71 8.48
C PRO A 68 7.70 -22.83 7.07
N GLY A 69 8.50 -22.54 6.04
CA GLY A 69 8.07 -22.68 4.64
C GLY A 69 7.05 -21.63 4.19
N LEU A 70 6.93 -20.48 4.89
CA LEU A 70 5.99 -19.41 4.54
C LEU A 70 6.16 -18.95 3.08
N ASP A 71 7.41 -18.79 2.64
CA ASP A 71 7.73 -18.35 1.28
C ASP A 71 7.40 -19.41 0.21
N ASP A 72 7.15 -20.66 0.62
CA ASP A 72 6.80 -21.77 -0.27
C ASP A 72 5.27 -22.02 -0.33
N LEU A 73 4.47 -21.35 0.51
CA LEU A 73 3.02 -21.56 0.58
C LEU A 73 2.29 -20.98 -0.62
N ALA A 74 1.25 -21.68 -1.08
CA ALA A 74 0.32 -21.13 -2.05
C ALA A 74 -0.55 -20.02 -1.42
N PRO A 75 -1.09 -19.07 -2.20
CA PRO A 75 -1.89 -17.98 -1.64
C PRO A 75 -3.08 -18.42 -0.78
N PRO A 76 -3.85 -19.47 -1.15
CA PRO A 76 -4.93 -19.96 -0.30
C PRO A 76 -4.46 -20.43 1.09
N GLU A 77 -3.26 -21.00 1.20
CA GLU A 77 -2.69 -21.48 2.46
C GLU A 77 -2.26 -20.30 3.36
N VAL A 78 -1.66 -19.27 2.76
CA VAL A 78 -1.35 -18.01 3.48
C VAL A 78 -2.64 -17.37 3.98
N ARG A 79 -3.67 -17.24 3.13
CA ARG A 79 -4.96 -16.65 3.52
C ARG A 79 -5.68 -17.47 4.59
N ALA A 80 -5.60 -18.79 4.55
CA ALA A 80 -6.14 -19.66 5.60
C ALA A 80 -5.46 -19.40 6.97
N ARG A 81 -4.14 -19.17 6.98
CA ARG A 81 -3.42 -18.77 8.20
C ARG A 81 -3.85 -17.40 8.70
N LEU A 82 -4.03 -16.42 7.83
CA LEU A 82 -4.55 -15.09 8.21
C LEU A 82 -5.95 -15.18 8.85
N ARG A 83 -6.84 -16.02 8.28
CA ARG A 83 -8.15 -16.32 8.87
C ARG A 83 -8.03 -16.97 10.25
N ALA A 84 -7.13 -17.93 10.40
CA ALA A 84 -6.89 -18.59 11.69
C ALA A 84 -6.37 -17.60 12.75
N LEU A 85 -5.43 -16.73 12.37
CA LEU A 85 -4.91 -15.64 13.23
C LEU A 85 -6.02 -14.66 13.62
N ARG A 86 -6.85 -14.22 12.66
CA ARG A 86 -7.98 -13.32 12.93
C ARG A 86 -8.99 -13.93 13.90
N LYS A 87 -9.23 -15.24 13.78
CA LYS A 87 -10.12 -16.00 14.66
C LYS A 87 -9.53 -16.17 16.06
N ALA A 88 -8.24 -16.45 16.17
CA ALA A 88 -7.53 -16.58 17.45
C ALA A 88 -7.37 -15.24 18.17
N CYS A 89 -7.16 -14.17 17.41
CA CYS A 89 -7.02 -12.80 17.89
C CYS A 89 -8.14 -11.89 17.33
N PRO A 90 -9.31 -11.80 18.00
CA PRO A 90 -10.40 -10.93 17.58
C PRO A 90 -10.07 -9.43 17.52
N ARG A 91 -8.95 -8.99 18.10
CA ARG A 91 -8.45 -7.60 18.06
C ARG A 91 -7.38 -7.36 16.99
N LEU A 92 -7.01 -8.38 16.23
CA LEU A 92 -6.05 -8.26 15.14
C LEU A 92 -6.57 -7.26 14.10
N GLU A 93 -5.72 -6.29 13.78
CA GLU A 93 -5.99 -5.18 12.86
C GLU A 93 -5.23 -5.29 11.56
N GLY A 94 -4.05 -5.90 11.58
CA GLY A 94 -3.32 -6.12 10.36
C GLY A 94 -2.06 -6.94 10.51
N VAL A 95 -1.44 -7.19 9.36
CA VAL A 95 -0.32 -8.11 9.22
C VAL A 95 0.77 -7.50 8.34
N VAL A 96 2.02 -7.72 8.72
CA VAL A 96 3.19 -7.44 7.87
C VAL A 96 3.70 -8.77 7.33
N LEU A 97 3.73 -8.92 6.01
CA LEU A 97 4.28 -10.09 5.32
C LEU A 97 5.73 -9.79 4.90
N VAL A 98 6.68 -10.56 5.42
CA VAL A 98 8.12 -10.34 5.21
C VAL A 98 8.75 -11.54 4.51
N GLY A 99 9.36 -11.30 3.35
CA GLY A 99 9.98 -12.35 2.54
C GLY A 99 9.40 -12.43 1.13
N ASN A 100 9.63 -13.55 0.46
CA ASN A 100 9.05 -13.85 -0.84
C ASN A 100 7.67 -14.51 -0.69
N VAL A 101 6.84 -13.96 0.20
CA VAL A 101 5.49 -14.47 0.45
C VAL A 101 4.66 -14.28 -0.81
N ARG A 102 4.18 -15.39 -1.39
CA ARG A 102 3.48 -15.35 -2.67
C ARG A 102 2.23 -14.49 -2.58
N LEU A 103 2.16 -13.45 -3.41
CA LEU A 103 0.94 -12.71 -3.68
C LEU A 103 0.24 -13.34 -4.90
N PRO A 104 -1.09 -13.51 -4.87
CA PRO A 104 -1.76 -14.08 -6.01
C PRO A 104 -1.78 -13.10 -7.18
N SER A 105 -1.71 -13.62 -8.39
CA SER A 105 -1.97 -12.84 -9.60
C SER A 105 -3.47 -12.86 -9.94
N PHE A 106 -4.01 -11.70 -10.28
CA PHE A 106 -5.39 -11.54 -10.72
C PHE A 106 -5.42 -11.10 -12.17
N PHE A 107 -6.03 -11.92 -13.03
CA PHE A 107 -6.25 -11.63 -14.43
C PHE A 107 -7.54 -10.84 -14.60
N MET A 108 -7.40 -9.57 -14.99
CA MET A 108 -8.53 -8.72 -15.35
C MET A 108 -8.64 -8.64 -16.88
N PRO A 109 -9.64 -9.27 -17.50
CA PRO A 109 -9.96 -9.04 -18.90
C PRO A 109 -10.62 -7.67 -19.01
N ARG A 110 -9.83 -6.59 -19.01
CA ARG A 110 -10.32 -5.23 -19.25
C ARG A 110 -10.18 -4.89 -20.74
N PRO A 111 -11.20 -4.27 -21.36
CA PRO A 111 -11.25 -3.96 -22.79
C PRO A 111 -10.13 -3.10 -23.41
N ASP A 112 -9.44 -2.25 -22.64
CA ASP A 112 -8.39 -1.35 -23.13
C ASP A 112 -6.97 -1.81 -22.75
N GLN A 113 -6.85 -2.60 -21.69
CA GLN A 113 -5.59 -3.16 -21.22
C GLN A 113 -5.84 -4.48 -20.46
N PRO A 114 -5.94 -5.64 -21.15
CA PRO A 114 -5.99 -6.92 -20.47
C PRO A 114 -4.74 -7.02 -19.59
N SER A 115 -4.94 -7.30 -18.29
CA SER A 115 -3.84 -7.21 -17.35
C SER A 115 -3.85 -8.31 -16.31
N THR A 116 -2.69 -8.91 -16.06
CA THR A 116 -2.46 -9.79 -14.91
C THR A 116 -1.54 -9.08 -13.92
N ARG A 117 -2.01 -8.83 -12.70
CA ARG A 117 -1.25 -8.07 -11.68
C ARG A 117 -1.33 -8.74 -10.32
N LEU A 118 -0.41 -8.37 -9.43
CA LEU A 118 -0.45 -8.80 -8.04
C LEU A 118 -1.71 -8.26 -7.35
N TRP A 119 -2.32 -9.08 -6.50
CA TRP A 119 -3.60 -8.76 -5.88
C TRP A 119 -3.50 -8.75 -4.34
N PRO A 120 -3.02 -7.64 -3.74
CA PRO A 120 -2.83 -7.52 -2.29
C PRO A 120 -4.14 -7.65 -1.52
N ARG A 121 -5.25 -7.23 -2.15
CA ARG A 121 -6.60 -7.28 -1.59
C ARG A 121 -7.01 -8.68 -1.14
N TYR A 122 -6.46 -9.73 -1.75
CA TYR A 122 -6.70 -11.11 -1.36
C TYR A 122 -6.32 -11.43 0.10
N TYR A 123 -5.36 -10.70 0.67
CA TYR A 123 -4.92 -10.86 2.06
C TYR A 123 -5.55 -9.84 3.03
N GLU A 124 -6.14 -8.77 2.52
CA GLU A 124 -6.80 -7.73 3.30
C GLU A 124 -8.28 -8.05 3.53
N ASP A 125 -8.94 -8.57 2.48
CA ASP A 125 -10.32 -9.01 2.46
C ASP A 125 -10.35 -10.53 2.62
N LEU A 126 -10.42 -11.00 3.86
CA LEU A 126 -10.39 -12.40 4.25
C LEU A 126 -11.68 -13.12 3.91
N ASP A 127 -12.81 -12.45 3.72
CA ASP A 127 -14.08 -13.10 3.39
C ASP A 127 -14.38 -13.15 1.88
N MET A 128 -13.74 -12.30 1.06
CA MET A 128 -13.90 -12.29 -0.41
C MET A 128 -13.82 -13.68 -1.05
N VAL A 129 -14.73 -13.98 -1.97
CA VAL A 129 -14.68 -15.20 -2.76
C VAL A 129 -13.86 -14.94 -4.02
N CYS A 130 -12.87 -15.80 -4.28
CA CYS A 130 -11.97 -15.69 -5.43
C CYS A 130 -11.93 -17.00 -6.17
N GLU A 131 -12.07 -16.95 -7.49
CA GLU A 131 -12.13 -18.13 -8.34
C GLU A 131 -11.26 -17.92 -9.59
N ARG A 132 -10.76 -19.02 -10.12
CA ARG A 132 -10.22 -19.11 -11.48
C ARG A 132 -11.27 -19.81 -12.33
N ARG A 133 -12.01 -19.06 -13.14
CA ARG A 133 -13.04 -19.63 -14.03
C ARG A 133 -12.55 -19.76 -15.47
N LEU A 134 -11.45 -19.11 -15.83
CA LEU A 134 -10.79 -19.22 -17.12
C LEU A 134 -9.54 -20.09 -16.99
N ALA A 135 -9.48 -21.16 -17.76
CA ALA A 135 -8.26 -21.94 -17.85
C ALA A 135 -7.18 -21.15 -18.62
N PRO A 136 -5.89 -21.25 -18.23
CA PRO A 136 -4.78 -20.77 -19.03
C PRO A 136 -4.88 -21.30 -20.47
N GLY A 137 -4.62 -20.44 -21.47
CA GLY A 137 -4.77 -20.75 -22.89
C GLY A 137 -6.19 -20.55 -23.46
N THR A 138 -7.19 -20.23 -22.63
CA THR A 138 -8.55 -19.92 -23.10
C THR A 138 -8.51 -18.67 -23.99
N LYS A 139 -9.00 -18.79 -25.22
CA LYS A 139 -9.17 -17.67 -26.16
C LYS A 139 -10.45 -16.91 -25.81
N ILE A 140 -10.31 -15.63 -25.49
CA ILE A 140 -11.42 -14.72 -25.26
C ILE A 140 -11.56 -13.86 -26.52
N ARG A 141 -12.74 -13.93 -27.14
CA ARG A 141 -13.01 -13.19 -28.37
C ARG A 141 -13.13 -11.70 -28.07
N GLY A 142 -12.41 -10.89 -28.83
CA GLY A 142 -12.54 -9.44 -28.81
C GLY A 142 -13.81 -8.98 -29.51
N TYR A 143 -14.52 -8.04 -28.90
CA TYR A 143 -15.69 -7.39 -29.48
C TYR A 143 -15.31 -6.01 -30.00
N ALA A 144 -15.83 -5.63 -31.18
CA ALA A 144 -15.50 -4.33 -31.78
C ALA A 144 -15.97 -3.15 -30.91
N ASN A 145 -17.15 -3.30 -30.28
CA ASN A 145 -17.76 -2.37 -29.33
C ASN A 145 -18.59 -3.21 -28.34
N GLY A 146 -18.75 -2.77 -27.09
CA GLY A 146 -19.69 -3.40 -26.17
C GLY A 146 -19.77 -2.71 -24.82
N ASP A 147 -20.90 -2.94 -24.14
CA ASP A 147 -21.13 -2.54 -22.76
C ASP A 147 -20.24 -3.41 -21.85
N PRO A 148 -19.37 -2.84 -20.99
CA PRO A 148 -18.62 -3.59 -19.98
C PRO A 148 -19.50 -4.48 -19.07
N ALA A 149 -20.80 -4.17 -18.96
CA ALA A 149 -21.78 -4.98 -18.23
C ALA A 149 -22.26 -6.22 -19.03
N ALA A 150 -21.92 -6.34 -20.31
CA ALA A 150 -22.33 -7.45 -21.17
C ALA A 150 -21.35 -8.64 -21.08
N ARG A 151 -21.77 -9.69 -20.35
CA ARG A 151 -21.20 -11.06 -20.34
C ARG A 151 -19.70 -11.18 -20.07
N TRP A 152 -19.34 -11.42 -18.81
CA TRP A 152 -18.01 -11.88 -18.43
C TRP A 152 -17.74 -13.32 -18.96
N PRO A 153 -16.54 -13.63 -19.50
CA PRO A 153 -15.42 -12.74 -19.77
C PRO A 153 -15.67 -11.88 -21.03
N PHE A 154 -15.33 -10.59 -20.95
CA PHE A 154 -15.53 -9.63 -22.02
C PHE A 154 -14.21 -8.91 -22.33
N VAL A 155 -13.89 -8.76 -23.62
CA VAL A 155 -12.72 -8.04 -24.12
C VAL A 155 -13.15 -7.20 -25.32
N ILE A 156 -12.76 -5.93 -25.39
CA ILE A 156 -12.94 -5.09 -26.59
C ILE A 156 -11.65 -5.13 -27.41
N GLY A 157 -11.79 -5.05 -28.72
CA GLY A 157 -10.65 -5.02 -29.64
C GLY A 157 -10.22 -6.41 -30.05
N ASN A 158 -8.95 -6.74 -29.80
CA ASN A 158 -8.35 -7.98 -30.27
C ASN A 158 -8.67 -9.16 -29.34
N ASP A 159 -8.64 -10.37 -29.91
CA ASP A 159 -8.70 -11.61 -29.14
C ASP A 159 -7.52 -11.67 -28.15
N VAL A 160 -7.78 -12.15 -26.94
CA VAL A 160 -6.78 -12.32 -25.89
C VAL A 160 -6.70 -13.79 -25.50
N VAL A 161 -5.49 -14.27 -25.24
CA VAL A 161 -5.27 -15.60 -24.65
C VAL A 161 -5.08 -15.42 -23.16
N THR A 162 -5.87 -16.13 -22.37
CA THR A 162 -5.78 -16.11 -20.91
C THR A 162 -4.40 -16.64 -20.47
N PRO A 163 -3.58 -15.87 -19.73
CA PRO A 163 -2.27 -16.32 -19.28
C PRO A 163 -2.38 -17.26 -18.07
N GLU A 164 -1.26 -17.83 -17.61
CA GLU A 164 -1.22 -18.52 -16.31
C GLU A 164 -1.48 -17.52 -15.18
N HIS A 165 -2.46 -17.77 -14.32
CA HIS A 165 -2.84 -16.84 -13.25
C HIS A 165 -3.53 -17.57 -12.09
N ASP A 166 -3.62 -16.91 -10.93
CA ASP A 166 -4.26 -17.49 -9.75
C ASP A 166 -5.78 -17.29 -9.74
N PHE A 167 -6.27 -16.08 -10.05
CA PHE A 167 -7.71 -15.74 -10.02
C PHE A 167 -8.12 -14.80 -11.17
N ASP A 168 -9.34 -14.91 -11.65
CA ASP A 168 -9.92 -14.02 -12.69
C ASP A 168 -11.30 -13.48 -12.29
N TYR A 169 -11.81 -13.98 -11.16
CA TYR A 169 -13.10 -13.64 -10.63
C TYR A 169 -13.03 -13.38 -9.13
N ALA A 170 -13.76 -12.36 -8.72
CA ALA A 170 -13.94 -11.95 -7.34
C ALA A 170 -15.42 -11.65 -7.08
N ALA A 171 -15.91 -12.04 -5.91
CA ALA A 171 -17.23 -11.68 -5.38
C ALA A 171 -17.13 -11.31 -3.90
N GLN A 172 -18.04 -10.45 -3.45
CA GLN A 172 -18.10 -10.01 -2.06
C GLN A 172 -18.30 -11.22 -1.14
N GLY A 173 -17.56 -11.24 -0.03
CA GLY A 173 -17.79 -12.19 1.06
C GLY A 173 -18.93 -11.79 1.99
N PRO A 174 -19.15 -12.53 3.08
CA PRO A 174 -20.06 -12.12 4.14
C PRO A 174 -19.75 -10.74 4.75
N SER A 175 -18.47 -10.37 4.83
CA SER A 175 -18.02 -9.06 5.30
C SER A 175 -17.93 -8.06 4.14
N PHE A 176 -18.19 -6.78 4.44
CA PHE A 176 -17.96 -5.70 3.49
C PHE A 176 -16.56 -5.12 3.69
N GLY A 177 -15.72 -5.29 2.66
CA GLY A 177 -14.42 -4.65 2.57
C GLY A 177 -13.32 -5.35 3.39
N PRO A 178 -12.12 -4.74 3.50
CA PRO A 178 -11.00 -5.37 4.17
C PRO A 178 -11.19 -5.47 5.69
N GLU A 179 -11.02 -6.67 6.24
CA GLU A 179 -11.03 -6.93 7.67
C GLU A 179 -9.69 -6.64 8.33
N LEU A 180 -8.60 -6.67 7.56
CA LEU A 180 -7.24 -6.37 7.98
C LEU A 180 -6.59 -5.34 7.05
N TRP A 181 -5.69 -4.50 7.55
CA TRP A 181 -4.65 -3.93 6.68
C TRP A 181 -3.52 -4.94 6.48
N VAL A 182 -2.90 -4.93 5.32
CA VAL A 182 -1.70 -5.73 5.04
C VAL A 182 -0.60 -4.83 4.52
N ALA A 183 0.60 -4.99 5.08
CA ALA A 183 1.82 -4.37 4.57
C ALA A 183 2.82 -5.43 4.13
N PHE A 184 3.65 -5.09 3.16
CA PHE A 184 4.58 -6.01 2.54
C PHE A 184 6.02 -5.50 2.67
N LEU A 185 6.92 -6.42 2.99
CA LEU A 185 8.36 -6.28 2.88
C LEU A 185 8.88 -7.33 1.89
N PRO A 186 8.60 -7.15 0.59
CA PRO A 186 8.98 -8.10 -0.43
C PRO A 186 10.50 -8.12 -0.64
N VAL A 187 11.03 -9.29 -0.98
CA VAL A 187 12.44 -9.51 -1.29
C VAL A 187 12.55 -10.28 -2.59
N GLY A 188 13.69 -10.14 -3.26
CA GLY A 188 13.93 -10.79 -4.54
C GLY A 188 14.90 -10.01 -5.39
N LEU A 189 15.91 -10.68 -5.91
CA LEU A 189 16.97 -10.09 -6.74
C LEU A 189 16.73 -10.30 -8.23
N ASP A 190 17.41 -9.50 -9.07
CA ASP A 190 17.42 -9.71 -10.52
C ASP A 190 18.16 -11.02 -10.90
N ASP A 191 19.23 -11.36 -10.17
CA ASP A 191 19.97 -12.60 -10.37
C ASP A 191 19.42 -13.72 -9.48
N LEU A 192 18.63 -14.62 -10.09
CA LEU A 192 18.06 -15.79 -9.42
C LEU A 192 19.11 -16.73 -8.80
N ARG A 193 20.37 -16.69 -9.25
CA ARG A 193 21.46 -17.50 -8.66
C ARG A 193 21.96 -16.91 -7.34
N ALA A 194 21.83 -15.61 -7.17
CA ALA A 194 22.16 -14.90 -5.94
C ALA A 194 20.95 -14.81 -4.97
N ASP A 195 19.76 -15.14 -5.45
CA ASP A 195 18.49 -15.02 -4.73
C ASP A 195 18.39 -16.07 -3.62
N SER A 196 18.76 -15.66 -2.41
CA SER A 196 18.92 -16.52 -1.24
C SER A 196 18.46 -15.81 0.04
N TYR A 197 18.19 -16.59 1.08
CA TYR A 197 17.80 -16.03 2.39
C TYR A 197 18.82 -15.04 2.97
N ASP A 198 20.12 -15.26 2.73
CA ASP A 198 21.15 -14.34 3.21
C ASP A 198 21.16 -13.03 2.41
N ALA A 199 20.90 -13.11 1.10
CA ALA A 199 20.77 -11.93 0.25
C ALA A 199 19.48 -11.15 0.56
N TRP A 200 18.36 -11.83 0.80
CA TRP A 200 17.11 -11.22 1.25
C TRP A 200 17.27 -10.52 2.61
N ALA A 201 18.00 -11.14 3.54
CA ALA A 201 18.34 -10.50 4.80
C ALA A 201 19.20 -9.25 4.59
N ALA A 202 20.20 -9.31 3.70
CA ALA A 202 21.02 -8.15 3.34
C ALA A 202 20.19 -7.01 2.72
N GLN A 203 19.15 -7.34 1.94
CA GLN A 203 18.21 -6.37 1.36
C GLN A 203 17.35 -5.69 2.45
N LEU A 204 16.92 -6.41 3.48
CA LEU A 204 16.03 -5.91 4.54
C LEU A 204 16.75 -5.17 5.70
N ARG A 205 17.99 -5.53 6.03
CA ARG A 205 18.72 -4.92 7.17
C ARG A 205 18.80 -3.38 7.11
N PRO A 206 19.13 -2.74 5.98
CA PRO A 206 19.16 -1.28 5.90
C PRO A 206 17.80 -0.65 6.21
N PHE A 207 16.71 -1.27 5.74
CA PHE A 207 15.35 -0.83 6.05
C PHE A 207 15.07 -0.93 7.56
N LEU A 208 15.30 -2.08 8.19
CA LEU A 208 15.02 -2.28 9.62
C LEU A 208 15.80 -1.29 10.51
N ARG A 209 17.08 -1.06 10.21
CA ARG A 209 17.92 -0.10 10.95
C ARG A 209 17.41 1.33 10.80
N LYS A 210 17.04 1.73 9.58
CA LYS A 210 16.47 3.05 9.30
C LYS A 210 15.16 3.26 10.05
N THR A 211 14.26 2.28 10.00
CA THR A 211 12.96 2.34 10.68
C THR A 211 13.13 2.39 12.20
N LEU A 212 14.08 1.65 12.76
CA LEU A 212 14.43 1.73 14.18
C LEU A 212 14.96 3.13 14.56
N ASN A 213 15.77 3.75 13.71
CA ASN A 213 16.26 5.11 13.95
C ASN A 213 15.12 6.13 13.95
N PHE A 214 14.10 5.97 13.10
CA PHE A 214 12.89 6.79 13.15
C PHE A 214 12.21 6.73 14.52
N TYR A 215 12.02 5.55 15.09
CA TYR A 215 11.38 5.42 16.41
C TYR A 215 12.21 5.99 17.56
N ARG A 216 13.53 6.08 17.40
CA ARG A 216 14.44 6.73 18.37
C ARG A 216 14.36 8.25 18.28
N GLU A 217 14.14 8.81 17.10
CA GLU A 217 14.14 10.26 16.85
C GLU A 217 12.90 10.74 16.05
N PRO A 218 11.66 10.50 16.53
CA PRO A 218 10.45 10.80 15.76
C PRO A 218 10.26 12.29 15.49
N SER A 219 10.87 13.17 16.31
CA SER A 219 10.81 14.63 16.15
C SER A 219 11.57 15.16 14.94
N ALA A 220 12.42 14.33 14.30
CA ALA A 220 13.12 14.71 13.08
C ALA A 220 12.14 15.00 11.93
N TYR A 221 10.99 14.34 11.90
CA TYR A 221 9.97 14.50 10.87
C TYR A 221 8.90 15.47 11.37
N ARG A 222 8.80 16.65 10.73
CA ARG A 222 7.84 17.70 11.11
C ARG A 222 6.60 17.58 10.24
N ARG A 223 5.43 17.90 10.83
CA ARG A 223 4.13 17.91 10.15
C ARG A 223 4.14 18.79 8.91
N SER A 224 4.31 18.16 7.75
CA SER A 224 4.00 18.73 6.44
C SER A 224 3.64 17.60 5.46
N LEU A 225 2.63 17.86 4.64
CA LEU A 225 2.32 17.14 3.43
C LEU A 225 2.97 17.89 2.27
N TYR A 226 3.84 17.22 1.53
CA TYR A 226 4.38 17.74 0.28
C TYR A 226 3.63 17.12 -0.89
N LEU A 227 2.97 17.94 -1.69
CA LEU A 227 2.28 17.51 -2.88
C LEU A 227 3.09 17.86 -4.12
N VAL A 228 3.43 16.84 -4.90
CA VAL A 228 3.95 16.96 -6.26
C VAL A 228 2.85 16.50 -7.19
N SER A 229 2.33 17.38 -8.04
CA SER A 229 1.31 17.00 -9.01
C SER A 229 1.57 17.66 -10.37
N ASN A 230 1.29 16.89 -11.43
CA ASN A 230 1.33 17.30 -12.83
C ASN A 230 -0.05 17.68 -13.41
N ASP A 231 -1.15 17.45 -12.67
CA ASP A 231 -2.52 17.60 -13.19
C ASP A 231 -3.42 18.38 -12.22
N LEU A 232 -3.87 19.57 -12.63
CA LEU A 232 -4.77 20.40 -11.84
C LEU A 232 -6.16 19.75 -11.64
N THR A 233 -6.54 18.79 -12.48
CA THR A 233 -7.75 17.98 -12.34
C THR A 233 -7.65 17.12 -11.08
N ASP A 234 -6.50 16.49 -10.84
CA ASP A 234 -6.27 15.71 -9.62
C ASP A 234 -6.10 16.61 -8.39
N VAL A 235 -5.46 17.77 -8.56
CA VAL A 235 -5.35 18.79 -7.50
C VAL A 235 -6.75 19.29 -7.09
N SER A 236 -7.74 19.24 -7.98
CA SER A 236 -9.13 19.60 -7.63
C SER A 236 -9.78 18.60 -6.67
N GLN A 237 -9.27 17.37 -6.61
CA GLN A 237 -9.70 16.33 -5.66
C GLN A 237 -9.10 16.53 -4.25
N LEU A 238 -8.29 17.57 -4.03
CA LEU A 238 -7.69 17.85 -2.72
C LEU A 238 -8.67 18.36 -1.66
N GLY A 239 -9.96 18.58 -1.96
CA GLY A 239 -10.92 19.15 -0.98
C GLY A 239 -10.94 18.37 0.34
N PRO A 240 -11.13 17.06 0.23
CA PRO A 240 -10.74 16.07 1.22
C PRO A 240 -9.45 16.30 2.03
N VAL A 241 -8.31 16.41 1.35
CA VAL A 241 -6.98 16.57 1.95
C VAL A 241 -6.81 17.93 2.63
N TRP A 242 -7.36 18.98 2.02
CA TRP A 242 -7.39 20.34 2.54
C TRP A 242 -8.09 20.40 3.89
N SER A 243 -9.21 19.67 4.02
CA SER A 243 -9.99 19.57 5.25
C SER A 243 -9.26 18.79 6.34
N SER A 244 -8.58 17.71 5.95
CA SER A 244 -7.94 16.77 6.88
C SER A 244 -6.56 17.23 7.38
N VAL A 245 -5.78 17.89 6.51
CA VAL A 245 -4.40 18.31 6.79
C VAL A 245 -4.31 19.80 7.15
N GLY A 246 -5.16 20.62 6.53
CA GLY A 246 -5.16 22.07 6.63
C GLY A 246 -4.09 22.73 5.74
N PRO A 247 -4.39 23.87 5.09
CA PRO A 247 -3.52 24.46 4.08
C PRO A 247 -2.12 24.85 4.58
N ARG A 248 -2.00 25.26 5.84
CA ARG A 248 -0.70 25.62 6.44
C ARG A 248 0.31 24.47 6.51
N ASN A 249 -0.18 23.24 6.41
CA ASN A 249 0.65 22.04 6.46
C ASN A 249 0.85 21.43 5.07
N ILE A 250 0.39 22.07 3.99
CA ILE A 250 0.52 21.58 2.62
C ILE A 250 1.56 22.45 1.91
N ASP A 251 2.62 21.82 1.42
CA ASP A 251 3.57 22.44 0.52
C ASP A 251 3.24 22.02 -0.92
N TYR A 252 2.76 22.96 -1.72
CA TYR A 252 2.58 22.82 -3.17
C TYR A 252 3.66 23.62 -3.89
N TYR A 253 4.25 23.05 -4.93
CA TYR A 253 5.22 23.76 -5.76
C TYR A 253 4.69 23.91 -7.18
N ALA A 254 4.63 25.17 -7.60
CA ALA A 254 4.26 25.63 -8.92
C ALA A 254 5.51 25.96 -9.75
N ILE A 255 5.35 26.06 -11.06
CA ILE A 255 6.33 26.74 -11.92
C ILE A 255 5.89 28.17 -12.15
N ARG A 256 6.84 29.10 -11.96
CA ARG A 256 6.69 30.48 -12.44
C ARG A 256 7.38 30.63 -13.79
N GLU A 257 6.66 31.22 -14.75
CA GLU A 257 7.18 31.55 -16.07
C GLU A 257 8.32 32.59 -16.02
N GLY A 258 9.30 32.41 -16.90
CA GLY A 258 10.47 33.27 -17.08
C GLY A 258 11.45 32.63 -18.08
N LYS A 259 12.56 33.31 -18.43
CA LYS A 259 13.58 32.78 -19.37
C LYS A 259 14.17 31.42 -18.98
N LYS A 260 14.02 31.01 -17.71
CA LYS A 260 14.25 29.66 -17.18
C LYS A 260 13.11 29.34 -16.21
N PRO A 261 12.36 28.24 -16.38
CA PRO A 261 11.33 27.79 -15.44
C PRO A 261 11.91 27.70 -14.01
N ARG A 262 11.19 28.23 -13.02
CA ARG A 262 11.59 28.13 -11.60
C ARG A 262 10.47 27.57 -10.76
N TYR A 263 10.83 26.67 -9.84
CA TYR A 263 9.93 26.12 -8.84
C TYR A 263 9.71 27.15 -7.74
N VAL A 264 8.45 27.49 -7.49
CA VAL A 264 8.04 28.41 -6.44
C VAL A 264 7.04 27.69 -5.54
N ARG A 265 7.30 27.70 -4.23
CA ARG A 265 6.32 27.25 -3.25
C ARG A 265 5.09 28.15 -3.34
N ALA A 266 3.93 27.60 -3.63
CA ALA A 266 2.67 28.30 -3.39
C ALA A 266 2.40 28.26 -1.88
N GLY A 267 2.32 29.43 -1.25
CA GLY A 267 1.95 29.52 0.17
C GLY A 267 0.48 29.16 0.33
N MET A 268 0.17 27.87 0.49
CA MET A 268 -1.21 27.36 0.59
C MET A 268 -2.00 28.06 1.70
N GLU A 269 -1.31 28.50 2.76
CA GLU A 269 -1.84 29.27 3.86
C GLU A 269 -2.52 30.61 3.49
N GLN A 270 -2.23 31.16 2.31
CA GLN A 270 -2.79 32.44 1.86
C GLN A 270 -4.19 32.30 1.26
N PHE A 271 -4.62 31.08 0.94
CA PHE A 271 -5.92 30.80 0.34
C PHE A 271 -6.90 30.36 1.43
N ARG A 272 -8.09 30.99 1.45
CA ARG A 272 -9.12 30.71 2.46
C ARG A 272 -9.80 29.37 2.19
N THR A 273 -9.98 29.02 0.92
CA THR A 273 -10.61 27.78 0.47
C THR A 273 -9.76 27.08 -0.58
N LEU A 274 -10.00 25.78 -0.79
CA LEU A 274 -9.39 25.06 -1.92
C LEU A 274 -9.75 25.71 -3.26
N ASN A 275 -10.98 26.17 -3.43
CA ASN A 275 -11.41 26.81 -4.68
C ASN A 275 -10.60 28.08 -5.00
N ASP A 276 -10.25 28.87 -3.97
CA ASP A 276 -9.38 30.04 -4.14
C ASP A 276 -7.98 29.63 -4.60
N PHE A 277 -7.45 28.55 -4.03
CA PHE A 277 -6.17 27.98 -4.47
C PHE A 277 -6.25 27.43 -5.90
N LEU A 278 -7.31 26.70 -6.26
CA LEU A 278 -7.50 26.17 -7.61
C LEU A 278 -7.63 27.28 -8.65
N ALA A 279 -8.30 28.38 -8.32
CA ALA A 279 -8.37 29.56 -9.18
C ALA A 279 -6.99 30.16 -9.44
N TYR A 280 -6.16 30.28 -8.39
CA TYR A 280 -4.76 30.68 -8.53
C TYR A 280 -3.96 29.66 -9.37
N ALA A 281 -4.10 28.37 -9.08
CA ALA A 281 -3.31 27.32 -9.72
C ALA A 281 -3.63 27.17 -11.22
N ARG A 282 -4.88 27.38 -11.63
CA ARG A 282 -5.29 27.46 -13.05
C ARG A 282 -4.67 28.62 -13.82
N GLY A 283 -4.28 29.68 -13.12
CA GLY A 283 -3.55 30.82 -13.70
C GLY A 283 -2.06 30.54 -13.91
N LEU A 284 -1.55 29.39 -13.46
CA LEU A 284 -0.18 28.97 -13.69
C LEU A 284 -0.07 28.27 -15.06
N PRO A 285 1.07 28.40 -15.75
CA PRO A 285 1.28 27.70 -17.02
C PRO A 285 1.14 26.19 -16.83
N TRP A 286 0.29 25.56 -17.64
CA TRP A 286 0.23 24.10 -17.73
C TRP A 286 1.56 23.60 -18.30
N MET A 287 2.18 22.64 -17.63
CA MET A 287 3.43 22.06 -18.07
C MET A 287 3.15 20.57 -18.29
N GLY A 288 3.29 20.12 -19.53
CA GLY A 288 3.01 18.73 -19.96
C GLY A 288 3.90 17.69 -19.29
N GLU A 289 4.08 16.51 -19.87
CA GLU A 289 4.99 15.51 -19.29
C GLU A 289 6.48 15.90 -19.49
N GLY A 290 7.37 15.56 -18.56
CA GLY A 290 8.84 15.66 -18.75
C GLY A 290 9.57 16.93 -18.31
N TRP A 291 8.92 17.90 -17.65
CA TRP A 291 9.58 19.12 -17.15
C TRP A 291 10.17 19.02 -15.74
N GLN A 292 9.86 17.94 -15.03
CA GLN A 292 10.36 17.73 -13.68
C GLN A 292 11.79 17.22 -13.75
N ASP A 293 12.74 18.16 -13.81
CA ASP A 293 14.16 17.85 -13.75
C ASP A 293 14.46 17.04 -12.46
N PRO A 294 15.06 15.83 -12.57
CA PRO A 294 15.34 14.97 -11.42
C PRO A 294 16.17 15.67 -10.34
N SER A 295 17.10 16.55 -10.72
CA SER A 295 17.94 17.28 -9.77
C SER A 295 17.13 18.29 -8.94
N VAL A 296 16.12 18.92 -9.55
CA VAL A 296 15.24 19.84 -8.82
C VAL A 296 14.33 19.07 -7.89
N PHE A 297 13.70 17.99 -8.37
CA PHE A 297 12.89 17.12 -7.53
C PHE A 297 13.68 16.61 -6.31
N LEU A 298 14.89 16.08 -6.53
CA LEU A 298 15.77 15.61 -5.46
C LEU A 298 16.18 16.74 -4.51
N LYS A 299 16.38 17.97 -4.99
CA LYS A 299 16.64 19.13 -4.11
C LYS A 299 15.46 19.42 -3.17
N HIS A 300 14.21 19.32 -3.66
CA HIS A 300 13.02 19.48 -2.83
C HIS A 300 12.82 18.31 -1.87
N MET A 301 13.05 17.09 -2.33
CA MET A 301 13.07 15.90 -1.48
C MET A 301 14.13 16.02 -0.38
N ASN A 302 15.30 16.60 -0.67
CA ASN A 302 16.39 16.77 0.29
C ASN A 302 16.30 18.04 1.14
N ALA A 303 15.17 18.76 1.07
CA ALA A 303 14.84 19.86 1.96
C ALA A 303 14.53 19.34 3.40
N PRO A 304 14.21 20.20 4.38
CA PRO A 304 13.86 19.74 5.73
C PRO A 304 12.79 18.64 5.74
N ALA A 305 12.93 17.67 6.65
CA ALA A 305 12.14 16.46 6.69
C ALA A 305 10.62 16.72 6.80
N ARG A 306 9.88 16.05 5.93
CA ARG A 306 8.41 16.08 5.78
C ARG A 306 7.80 14.82 6.38
N SER A 307 6.54 14.87 6.78
CA SER A 307 5.84 13.66 7.25
C SER A 307 5.34 12.83 6.07
N VAL A 308 4.66 13.45 5.12
CA VAL A 308 4.07 12.73 3.98
C VAL A 308 4.44 13.42 2.69
N VAL A 309 4.74 12.64 1.68
CA VAL A 309 5.01 13.10 0.33
C VAL A 309 4.05 12.39 -0.60
N TRP A 310 3.20 13.15 -1.28
CA TRP A 310 2.34 12.64 -2.33
C TRP A 310 2.95 12.95 -3.69
N TRP A 311 3.47 11.91 -4.34
CA TRP A 311 4.00 11.91 -5.69
C TRP A 311 2.87 11.56 -6.67
N ASN A 312 2.08 12.57 -7.02
CA ASN A 312 1.05 12.45 -8.05
C ASN A 312 1.61 12.77 -9.44
N VAL A 313 2.38 11.83 -9.99
CA VAL A 313 3.01 11.94 -11.32
C VAL A 313 2.97 10.59 -12.02
N HIS A 314 3.23 10.55 -13.33
CA HIS A 314 3.30 9.27 -14.04
C HIS A 314 4.49 8.45 -13.52
N SER A 315 4.19 7.40 -12.76
CA SER A 315 5.17 6.42 -12.27
C SER A 315 4.85 5.03 -12.80
N HIS A 316 5.86 4.18 -12.89
CA HIS A 316 5.78 2.80 -13.37
C HIS A 316 6.75 1.91 -12.55
N PRO A 317 6.74 0.56 -12.70
CA PRO A 317 7.55 -0.32 -11.87
C PRO A 317 9.04 0.00 -11.80
N SER A 318 9.66 0.53 -12.86
CA SER A 318 11.10 0.81 -12.89
C SER A 318 11.49 2.26 -12.61
N GLY A 319 10.52 3.18 -12.49
CA GLY A 319 10.83 4.60 -12.28
C GLY A 319 9.63 5.53 -12.17
N SER A 320 9.95 6.76 -11.80
CA SER A 320 9.07 7.93 -11.84
C SER A 320 9.90 9.09 -12.41
N ILE A 321 9.73 10.31 -11.91
CA ILE A 321 10.66 11.44 -12.16
C ILE A 321 12.12 11.04 -11.89
N ILE A 322 12.34 10.17 -10.90
CA ILE A 322 13.64 9.61 -10.58
C ILE A 322 13.65 8.10 -10.83
N SER A 323 14.82 7.54 -11.14
CA SER A 323 14.98 6.10 -11.28
C SER A 323 14.82 5.36 -9.95
N SER A 324 14.56 4.05 -9.99
CA SER A 324 14.57 3.19 -8.78
C SER A 324 15.89 3.30 -8.01
N GLN A 325 17.03 3.38 -8.70
CA GLN A 325 18.34 3.58 -8.07
C GLN A 325 18.47 4.94 -7.36
N GLN A 326 17.97 6.01 -7.98
CA GLN A 326 17.93 7.33 -7.36
C GLN A 326 16.98 7.32 -6.15
N ALA A 327 15.79 6.71 -6.26
CA ALA A 327 14.86 6.58 -5.14
C ALA A 327 15.52 5.88 -3.94
N ARG A 328 16.33 4.84 -4.20
CA ARG A 328 17.06 4.09 -3.18
C ARG A 328 18.15 4.88 -2.47
N THR A 329 18.84 5.77 -3.18
CA THR A 329 20.14 6.32 -2.72
C THR A 329 20.20 7.83 -2.58
N ALA A 330 19.36 8.57 -3.30
CA ALA A 330 19.49 10.02 -3.45
C ALA A 330 18.71 10.84 -2.40
N VAL A 331 17.95 10.18 -1.52
CA VAL A 331 17.23 10.83 -0.41
C VAL A 331 17.79 10.31 0.92
N PRO A 332 18.85 10.91 1.50
CA PRO A 332 19.50 10.36 2.67
C PRO A 332 18.61 10.41 3.92
N ALA A 333 18.85 9.51 4.86
CA ALA A 333 18.15 9.48 6.15
C ALA A 333 18.10 10.86 6.84
N GLY A 334 16.96 11.21 7.44
CA GLY A 334 16.72 12.53 8.03
C GLY A 334 16.39 13.65 7.03
N LYS A 335 16.26 13.33 5.73
CA LYS A 335 15.69 14.19 4.68
C LYS A 335 14.38 13.59 4.15
N GLY A 336 13.77 14.17 3.12
CA GLY A 336 12.64 13.54 2.43
C GLY A 336 11.32 13.56 3.18
N GLY A 337 10.58 12.45 3.05
CA GLY A 337 9.33 12.17 3.74
C GLY A 337 9.45 10.91 4.60
N LEU A 338 8.56 10.76 5.61
CA LEU A 338 8.40 9.49 6.32
C LEU A 338 7.64 8.48 5.45
N VAL A 339 6.56 8.95 4.81
CA VAL A 339 5.65 8.16 3.96
C VAL A 339 5.60 8.73 2.54
N GLY A 340 5.77 7.87 1.53
CA GLY A 340 5.56 8.20 0.12
C GLY A 340 4.23 7.66 -0.41
N LEU A 341 3.32 8.51 -0.85
CA LEU A 341 2.10 8.12 -1.58
C LEU A 341 2.39 8.29 -3.06
N VAL A 342 2.46 7.21 -3.81
CA VAL A 342 2.99 7.20 -5.18
C VAL A 342 1.89 6.81 -6.14
N THR A 343 1.43 7.80 -6.91
CA THR A 343 0.53 7.58 -8.03
C THR A 343 1.34 7.08 -9.22
N GLY A 344 0.78 6.12 -9.95
CA GLY A 344 1.41 5.57 -11.14
C GLY A 344 0.77 4.27 -11.58
N CYS A 345 0.90 3.96 -12.87
CA CYS A 345 0.42 2.70 -13.41
C CYS A 345 1.37 1.58 -12.97
N ALA A 346 0.82 0.63 -12.22
CA ALA A 346 1.49 -0.58 -11.76
C ALA A 346 2.76 -0.31 -10.94
N VAL A 347 2.89 0.87 -10.32
CA VAL A 347 4.12 1.27 -9.61
C VAL A 347 4.48 0.30 -8.47
N ALA A 348 3.49 -0.34 -7.85
CA ALA A 348 3.68 -1.36 -6.83
C ALA A 348 3.81 -2.80 -7.39
N ALA A 349 3.59 -3.00 -8.69
CA ALA A 349 3.67 -4.33 -9.28
C ALA A 349 5.13 -4.76 -9.46
N TYR A 350 5.39 -6.02 -9.14
CA TYR A 350 6.67 -6.68 -9.39
C TYR A 350 6.43 -8.14 -9.75
N ARG A 351 7.46 -8.78 -10.28
CA ARG A 351 7.50 -10.22 -10.52
C ARG A 351 8.12 -10.92 -9.31
N PRO A 352 7.37 -11.71 -8.53
CA PRO A 352 7.96 -12.46 -7.42
C PRO A 352 8.95 -13.50 -7.96
N PRO A 353 10.14 -13.65 -7.36
CA PRO A 353 11.10 -14.67 -7.77
C PRO A 353 10.49 -16.08 -7.73
N GLY A 354 10.79 -16.88 -8.76
CA GLY A 354 10.32 -18.27 -8.86
C GLY A 354 8.81 -18.44 -9.07
N CYS A 355 8.05 -17.37 -9.29
CA CYS A 355 6.60 -17.44 -9.47
C CYS A 355 6.25 -18.04 -10.84
N ALA A 356 5.38 -19.06 -10.83
CA ALA A 356 4.91 -19.72 -12.05
C ALA A 356 3.76 -18.96 -12.74
N THR A 357 3.02 -18.12 -12.01
CA THR A 357 1.94 -17.33 -12.57
C THR A 357 2.47 -16.09 -13.28
N TYR A 358 1.79 -15.71 -14.34
CA TYR A 358 2.08 -14.51 -15.10
C TYR A 358 1.67 -13.25 -14.33
N VAL A 359 2.48 -12.22 -14.48
CA VAL A 359 2.24 -10.84 -14.04
C VAL A 359 2.83 -9.99 -15.16
N ASP A 360 2.10 -9.03 -15.72
CA ASP A 360 2.59 -8.25 -16.88
C ASP A 360 3.53 -7.11 -16.46
N VAL A 361 4.47 -7.44 -15.59
CA VAL A 361 5.67 -6.66 -15.28
C VAL A 361 6.84 -7.62 -15.11
N ASP A 362 8.00 -7.25 -15.65
CA ASP A 362 9.22 -8.07 -15.51
C ASP A 362 10.12 -7.59 -14.37
N THR A 363 9.77 -6.48 -13.71
CA THR A 363 10.60 -5.87 -12.66
C THR A 363 10.56 -6.72 -11.39
N PRO A 364 11.69 -7.24 -10.90
CA PRO A 364 11.74 -7.94 -9.61
C PRO A 364 11.69 -6.95 -8.43
N PRO A 365 11.47 -7.44 -7.19
CA PRO A 365 11.40 -6.60 -6.00
C PRO A 365 12.59 -5.64 -5.83
N ALA A 366 13.82 -6.13 -6.06
CA ALA A 366 15.03 -5.31 -5.91
C ALA A 366 15.14 -4.16 -6.93
N SER A 367 14.46 -4.24 -8.07
CA SER A 367 14.49 -3.21 -9.11
C SER A 367 13.22 -2.35 -9.16
N ASN A 368 12.19 -2.74 -8.41
CA ASN A 368 10.93 -2.01 -8.36
C ASN A 368 11.12 -0.64 -7.67
N PHE A 369 10.50 0.39 -8.25
CA PHE A 369 10.58 1.78 -7.82
C PHE A 369 9.99 1.98 -6.42
N LEU A 370 8.74 1.56 -6.19
CA LEU A 370 8.07 1.74 -4.90
C LEU A 370 8.81 1.03 -3.77
N ILE A 371 9.31 -0.17 -4.03
CA ILE A 371 10.15 -0.92 -3.08
C ILE A 371 11.47 -0.17 -2.85
N SER A 372 12.11 0.33 -3.90
CA SER A 372 13.36 1.10 -3.79
C SER A 372 13.22 2.40 -3.00
N VAL A 373 12.04 3.02 -2.99
CA VAL A 373 11.75 4.19 -2.15
C VAL A 373 11.87 3.83 -0.68
N VAL A 374 11.41 2.65 -0.27
CA VAL A 374 11.42 2.19 1.12
C VAL A 374 12.74 1.48 1.47
N TYR A 375 13.41 0.89 0.51
CA TYR A 375 14.60 0.08 0.73
C TYR A 375 15.89 0.91 0.57
N GLY A 376 17.00 0.39 1.10
CA GLY A 376 18.28 1.09 1.07
C GLY A 376 18.31 2.36 1.96
N PRO A 377 19.26 3.28 1.71
CA PRO A 377 19.49 4.47 2.53
C PRO A 377 18.49 5.62 2.30
N SER A 378 17.52 5.46 1.39
CA SER A 378 16.38 6.36 1.20
C SER A 378 15.71 6.72 2.54
N ALA A 379 15.27 7.95 2.76
CA ALA A 379 14.71 8.38 4.04
C ALA A 379 13.32 7.81 4.39
N PHE A 380 12.61 7.32 3.38
CA PHE A 380 11.25 6.80 3.56
C PHE A 380 11.27 5.45 4.25
N VAL A 381 10.34 5.26 5.17
CA VAL A 381 10.13 3.98 5.89
C VAL A 381 8.84 3.30 5.46
N ALA A 382 7.98 3.99 4.70
CA ALA A 382 6.82 3.37 4.09
C ALA A 382 6.45 4.08 2.79
N ALA A 383 5.83 3.31 1.90
CA ALA A 383 5.25 3.86 0.68
C ALA A 383 3.99 3.09 0.29
N SER A 384 3.12 3.75 -0.45
CA SER A 384 1.88 3.16 -0.94
C SER A 384 1.67 3.50 -2.40
N GLY A 385 1.14 2.55 -3.16
CA GLY A 385 0.91 2.73 -4.59
C GLY A 385 0.14 1.56 -5.21
N CYS A 386 -0.28 1.73 -6.46
CA CYS A 386 -1.21 0.80 -7.11
C CYS A 386 -0.46 -0.27 -7.92
N PRO A 387 -0.83 -1.56 -7.81
CA PRO A 387 -0.27 -2.63 -8.66
C PRO A 387 -0.96 -2.74 -10.03
N PHE A 388 -2.11 -2.09 -10.23
CA PHE A 388 -2.87 -2.07 -11.49
C PHE A 388 -2.70 -0.73 -12.24
N ALA A 389 -3.53 -0.46 -13.24
CA ALA A 389 -3.62 0.87 -13.85
C ALA A 389 -3.94 1.93 -12.79
N ARG A 390 -3.50 3.17 -13.03
CA ARG A 390 -3.78 4.33 -12.18
C ARG A 390 -5.25 4.31 -11.75
N VAL A 391 -5.50 4.30 -10.43
CA VAL A 391 -6.86 4.51 -9.93
C VAL A 391 -7.19 5.95 -10.32
N SER A 392 -8.24 6.16 -11.11
CA SER A 392 -8.71 7.49 -11.51
C SER A 392 -9.10 8.37 -10.31
N ASP A 393 -9.13 7.78 -9.11
CA ASP A 393 -9.61 8.33 -7.86
C ASP A 393 -8.61 8.08 -6.71
N ASP A 394 -7.30 8.32 -6.92
CA ASP A 394 -6.22 8.29 -5.90
C ASP A 394 -6.43 9.36 -4.79
N CYS A 395 -7.62 9.45 -4.19
CA CYS A 395 -7.99 10.38 -3.15
C CYS A 395 -7.60 9.80 -1.79
N TYR A 396 -6.40 10.12 -1.30
CA TYR A 396 -5.87 9.64 -0.01
C TYR A 396 -6.51 10.29 1.23
N GLU A 397 -7.76 10.76 1.17
CA GLU A 397 -8.39 11.50 2.27
C GLU A 397 -8.39 10.72 3.57
N ALA A 398 -8.95 9.53 3.54
CA ALA A 398 -9.19 8.74 4.74
C ALA A 398 -7.86 8.31 5.36
N LEU A 399 -6.87 8.01 4.52
CA LEU A 399 -5.50 7.72 4.94
C LEU A 399 -4.84 8.94 5.60
N LEU A 400 -4.88 10.10 4.95
CA LEU A 400 -4.24 11.32 5.45
C LEU A 400 -4.94 11.82 6.73
N ALA A 401 -6.27 11.80 6.78
CA ALA A 401 -7.03 12.11 7.98
C ALA A 401 -6.60 11.25 9.17
N GLU A 402 -6.42 9.94 8.96
CA GLU A 402 -5.97 9.02 10.00
C GLU A 402 -4.52 9.32 10.43
N LEU A 403 -3.61 9.49 9.48
CA LEU A 403 -2.19 9.76 9.76
C LEU A 403 -1.99 11.06 10.57
N PHE A 404 -2.77 12.10 10.27
CA PHE A 404 -2.63 13.41 10.93
C PHE A 404 -3.43 13.53 12.23
N SER A 405 -4.42 12.66 12.48
CA SER A 405 -5.31 12.69 13.67
C SER A 405 -4.88 11.78 14.84
N ALA A 406 -3.61 11.36 14.86
CA ALA A 406 -3.00 10.44 15.84
C ALA A 406 -3.25 8.93 15.61
N GLY A 407 -3.76 8.57 14.43
CA GLY A 407 -3.77 7.20 13.94
C GLY A 407 -2.38 6.69 13.52
N TYR A 408 -2.36 5.70 12.63
CA TYR A 408 -1.14 5.16 12.03
C TYR A 408 -1.42 4.64 10.62
N LEU A 409 -0.36 4.48 9.81
CA LEU A 409 -0.46 4.25 8.38
C LEU A 409 -1.30 3.03 8.00
N GLY A 410 -1.13 1.89 8.68
CA GLY A 410 -1.91 0.68 8.43
C GLY A 410 -3.42 0.89 8.60
N GLN A 411 -3.85 1.59 9.66
CA GLN A 411 -5.27 1.93 9.80
C GLN A 411 -5.75 2.94 8.77
N GLY A 412 -4.89 3.90 8.41
CA GLY A 412 -5.18 4.84 7.34
C GLY A 412 -5.43 4.14 6.01
N HIS A 413 -4.55 3.20 5.66
CA HIS A 413 -4.66 2.34 4.47
C HIS A 413 -5.96 1.54 4.47
N ARG A 414 -6.30 0.86 5.57
CA ARG A 414 -7.58 0.13 5.66
C ARG A 414 -8.80 1.04 5.48
N LYS A 415 -8.78 2.22 6.11
CA LYS A 415 -9.88 3.20 5.98
C LYS A 415 -10.00 3.76 4.57
N GLN A 416 -8.87 3.93 3.89
CA GLN A 416 -8.81 4.32 2.49
C GLN A 416 -9.47 3.29 1.59
N LEU A 417 -9.07 2.03 1.71
CA LEU A 417 -9.68 0.93 0.97
C LEU A 417 -11.18 0.84 1.23
N LEU A 418 -11.63 0.98 2.49
CA LEU A 418 -13.06 1.01 2.81
C LEU A 418 -13.80 2.22 2.21
N ALA A 419 -13.15 3.37 2.12
CA ALA A 419 -13.73 4.56 1.51
C ALA A 419 -13.86 4.41 -0.02
N GLN A 420 -12.82 3.89 -0.67
CA GLN A 420 -12.85 3.49 -2.08
C GLN A 420 -13.95 2.45 -2.31
N ASP A 421 -14.09 1.49 -1.39
CA ASP A 421 -15.10 0.45 -1.52
C ASP A 421 -16.53 1.04 -1.51
N ARG A 422 -16.77 2.02 -0.63
CA ARG A 422 -18.08 2.68 -0.55
C ARG A 422 -18.37 3.57 -1.74
N ALA A 423 -17.34 4.20 -2.31
CA ALA A 423 -17.47 5.11 -3.43
C ALA A 423 -17.78 4.40 -4.75
N ALA A 424 -17.26 3.19 -4.96
CA ALA A 424 -17.36 2.50 -6.26
C ALA A 424 -18.77 2.01 -6.61
N GLY A 425 -19.67 1.84 -5.62
CA GLY A 425 -21.08 1.51 -5.81
C GLY A 425 -21.41 0.10 -6.35
N ASP A 426 -20.43 -0.63 -6.92
CA ASP A 426 -20.50 -2.00 -7.44
C ASP A 426 -19.22 -2.79 -7.08
N TRP A 427 -19.38 -4.06 -6.72
CA TRP A 427 -18.28 -4.99 -6.45
C TRP A 427 -17.31 -5.19 -7.62
N GLN A 428 -17.77 -5.07 -8.87
CA GLN A 428 -16.88 -5.19 -10.04
C GLN A 428 -15.93 -4.00 -10.17
N ALA A 429 -16.32 -2.81 -9.71
CA ALA A 429 -15.48 -1.63 -9.73
C ALA A 429 -14.30 -1.73 -8.75
N PHE A 430 -14.36 -2.61 -7.73
CA PHE A 430 -13.23 -2.87 -6.83
C PHE A 430 -12.02 -3.47 -7.51
N ARG A 431 -12.20 -4.14 -8.67
CA ARG A 431 -11.08 -4.78 -9.40
C ARG A 431 -10.05 -3.77 -9.93
N GLY A 432 -10.44 -2.50 -10.06
CA GLY A 432 -9.53 -1.41 -10.44
C GLY A 432 -8.89 -0.71 -9.25
N ASN A 433 -9.52 -0.74 -8.06
CA ASN A 433 -9.14 0.05 -6.90
C ASN A 433 -8.32 -0.79 -5.93
N HIS A 434 -7.03 -0.91 -6.25
CA HIS A 434 -6.08 -1.69 -5.48
C HIS A 434 -4.87 -0.88 -5.12
N GLU A 435 -4.48 -0.96 -3.85
CA GLU A 435 -3.32 -0.27 -3.31
C GLU A 435 -2.48 -1.26 -2.52
N MET A 436 -1.17 -1.14 -2.60
CA MET A 436 -0.23 -1.98 -1.89
C MET A 436 0.62 -1.12 -0.96
N LEU A 437 0.58 -1.46 0.32
CA LEU A 437 1.39 -0.81 1.35
C LEU A 437 2.74 -1.52 1.49
N ILE A 438 3.83 -0.82 1.21
CA ILE A 438 5.21 -1.29 1.36
C ILE A 438 5.85 -0.63 2.59
N GLY A 439 6.57 -1.38 3.41
CA GLY A 439 7.34 -0.82 4.53
C GLY A 439 6.68 -0.93 5.88
N ASP A 440 6.92 0.06 6.73
CA ASP A 440 6.44 0.13 8.11
C ASP A 440 5.02 0.71 8.20
N PRO A 441 3.99 -0.10 8.51
CA PRO A 441 2.63 0.39 8.62
C PRO A 441 2.37 1.13 9.94
N PHE A 442 3.26 1.09 10.93
CA PHE A 442 3.00 1.60 12.28
C PHE A 442 3.35 3.08 12.45
N VAL A 443 3.91 3.69 11.41
CA VAL A 443 4.30 5.09 11.39
C VAL A 443 3.08 6.02 11.42
N ASP A 444 3.31 7.23 11.92
CA ASP A 444 2.29 8.27 12.04
C ASP A 444 2.87 9.64 11.72
N ALA A 445 2.02 10.57 11.27
CA ALA A 445 2.38 11.96 10.99
C ALA A 445 2.10 12.88 12.18
N SER A 446 1.83 12.33 13.38
CA SER A 446 1.49 13.12 14.56
C SER A 446 2.75 13.53 15.33
N ARG A 447 2.82 14.80 15.75
CA ARG A 447 3.85 15.22 16.72
C ARG A 447 3.60 14.45 18.01
N THR A 448 4.57 13.63 18.41
CA THR A 448 4.68 13.10 19.77
C THR A 448 4.45 14.24 20.78
N GLY A 449 3.41 14.13 21.61
CA GLY A 449 3.29 14.96 22.83
C GLY A 449 1.94 15.60 23.16
N THR A 450 0.90 15.52 22.32
CA THR A 450 -0.42 16.05 22.76
C THR A 450 -1.26 14.89 23.32
N PRO A 451 -1.58 14.86 24.63
CA PRO A 451 -2.62 13.97 25.15
C PRO A 451 -3.89 14.24 24.36
N GLY A 452 -4.59 13.17 23.98
CA GLY A 452 -5.71 13.22 23.04
C GLY A 452 -6.61 14.44 23.22
N LEU A 453 -6.85 15.14 22.11
CA LEU A 453 -8.01 16.02 21.98
C LEU A 453 -9.22 15.23 22.45
N ARG A 454 -9.72 15.55 23.65
CA ARG A 454 -10.97 15.02 24.17
C ARG A 454 -12.00 15.22 23.06
N ARG A 455 -12.60 14.13 22.60
CA ARG A 455 -13.83 14.21 21.79
C ARG A 455 -14.76 15.21 22.48
N PRO A 456 -15.39 16.15 21.76
CA PRO A 456 -16.43 16.96 22.35
C PRO A 456 -17.47 16.01 22.93
N ARG A 457 -17.78 16.17 24.22
CA ARG A 457 -18.90 15.46 24.84
C ARG A 457 -20.14 15.81 24.03
N GLN A 458 -20.64 14.82 23.31
CA GLN A 458 -21.98 14.85 22.75
C GLN A 458 -22.93 14.75 23.94
N GLY A 459 -23.70 15.81 24.19
CA GLY A 459 -24.72 15.86 25.23
C GLY A 459 -24.48 16.95 26.27
N ASP A 460 -24.87 18.18 25.92
CA ASP A 460 -25.52 19.05 26.90
C ASP A 460 -26.50 19.97 26.17
N THR A 461 -27.55 19.35 25.64
CA THR A 461 -28.77 20.07 25.26
C THR A 461 -29.58 20.32 26.54
N GLY A 462 -29.56 21.55 27.02
CA GLY A 462 -30.72 22.14 27.68
C GLY A 462 -30.54 22.58 29.12
N ARG A 463 -30.49 23.90 29.34
CA ARG A 463 -31.55 24.58 30.09
C ARG A 463 -31.53 26.09 29.84
N LYS A 464 -32.70 26.57 29.41
CA LYS A 464 -33.11 27.97 29.43
C LYS A 464 -33.05 28.49 30.88
N GLY A 465 -32.51 29.70 31.06
CA GLY A 465 -32.54 30.43 32.32
C GLY A 465 -32.77 31.90 32.00
N GLU A 466 -33.96 32.36 32.30
CA GLU A 466 -34.51 33.68 32.04
C GLU A 466 -33.66 34.81 32.63
N GLY A 467 -33.58 35.90 31.87
CA GLY A 467 -33.03 37.15 32.35
C GLY A 467 -34.00 37.85 33.29
N VAL A 468 -33.45 38.38 34.39
CA VAL A 468 -34.06 39.44 35.18
C VAL A 468 -33.11 40.63 35.11
N PRO A 469 -33.54 41.83 34.68
CA PRO A 469 -32.69 43.00 34.69
C PRO A 469 -32.71 43.63 36.08
N ARG A 470 -31.55 44.14 36.51
CA ARG A 470 -31.48 45.20 37.53
C ARG A 470 -30.64 46.34 36.97
N SER A 471 -31.19 47.54 37.22
CA SER A 471 -30.74 48.91 36.94
C SER A 471 -30.82 49.38 35.50
#